data_AF-A0A4Q2ZZ04-F1
#
_entry.id   AF-A0A4Q2ZZ04-F1
#
_cell.length_a   1.000
_cell.length_b   1.000
_cell.length_c   1.000
_cell.angle_alpha   90.00
_cell.angle_beta   90.00
_cell.angle_gamma   90.00
#
_symmetry.space_group_name_H-M   'P 1'
#
loop_
_entity.id
_entity.type
_entity.pdbx_description
1 polymer ?
#
loop_
_entity_poly.entity_id
_entity_poly.type
_entity_poly.pdbx_seq_one_letter_code
_entity_poly.pdbx_strand_id
1 'polypeptide(L)'
;MKQQKSLVAAILLSVLLGPIGVFYASIWSGTILTFGPFILVFLLKAPQYASLGDAIESTLLTVFTIGILSFVIYWPFCIMWSALMTVIYNRRVNKSNYRLARTLTTVEPVKVQRNTIRKAEPQKQSNAEVRPKIGDWLRDNPGKTMQDYHSNFK
;
A
#
# COMPACT_ATOMS: atom_id res chain seq x y z
N MET A 1 6.52 -9.56 -4.50
CA MET A 1 5.34 -8.66 -4.46
C MET A 1 5.66 -7.49 -3.56
N LYS A 2 5.30 -6.25 -3.94
CA LYS A 2 5.53 -5.09 -3.06
C LYS A 2 4.46 -5.09 -1.96
N GLN A 3 4.87 -4.89 -0.70
CA GLN A 3 3.94 -4.80 0.43
C GLN A 3 3.22 -3.45 0.45
N GLN A 4 1.95 -3.45 0.84
CA GLN A 4 1.17 -2.23 1.06
C GLN A 4 1.56 -1.61 2.40
N LYS A 5 1.55 -0.29 2.47
CA LYS A 5 1.78 0.45 3.73
C LYS A 5 0.47 0.59 4.49
N SER A 6 0.53 0.56 5.83
CA SER A 6 -0.64 0.75 6.67
C SER A 6 -1.04 2.23 6.71
N LEU A 7 -2.28 2.52 6.30
CA LEU A 7 -2.85 3.88 6.32
C LEU A 7 -3.04 4.38 7.76
N VAL A 8 -3.50 3.50 8.65
CA VAL A 8 -3.67 3.84 10.07
C VAL A 8 -2.33 4.19 10.69
N ALA A 9 -1.28 3.40 10.43
CA ALA A 9 0.06 3.71 10.93
C ALA A 9 0.56 5.07 10.43
N ALA A 10 0.38 5.37 9.13
CA ALA A 10 0.80 6.65 8.56
C ALA A 10 0.11 7.86 9.22
N ILE A 11 -1.20 7.77 9.45
CA ILE A 11 -1.96 8.81 10.14
C ILE A 11 -1.49 8.94 11.58
N LEU A 12 -1.37 7.82 12.31
CA LEU A 12 -1.01 7.81 13.72
C LEU A 12 0.41 8.39 13.94
N LEU A 13 1.36 8.02 13.09
CA LEU A 13 2.71 8.61 13.07
C LEU A 13 2.67 10.12 12.79
N SER A 14 1.86 10.59 11.84
CA SER A 14 1.74 12.02 11.55
C SER A 14 0.99 12.80 12.64
N VAL A 15 0.07 12.18 13.37
CA VAL A 15 -0.60 12.79 14.51
C VAL A 15 0.36 12.96 15.69
N LEU A 16 1.24 11.97 15.95
CA LEU A 16 2.20 12.00 17.05
C LEU A 16 3.46 12.83 16.75
N LEU A 17 3.97 12.76 15.52
CA LEU A 17 5.27 13.32 15.15
C LEU A 17 5.17 14.47 14.12
N GLY A 18 3.97 14.84 13.71
CA GLY A 18 3.72 15.93 12.77
C GLY A 18 4.42 15.71 11.42
N PRO A 19 5.30 16.64 10.98
CA PRO A 19 6.04 16.53 9.71
C PRO A 19 6.94 15.29 9.65
N ILE A 20 7.52 14.88 10.78
CA ILE A 20 8.41 13.72 10.84
C ILE A 20 7.63 12.43 10.53
N GLY A 21 6.36 12.35 10.94
CA GLY A 21 5.50 11.21 10.62
C GLY A 21 5.25 11.03 9.12
N VAL A 22 5.33 12.11 8.32
CA VAL A 22 5.11 12.05 6.87
C VAL A 22 6.21 11.27 6.13
N PHE A 23 7.41 11.14 6.72
CA PHE A 23 8.48 10.32 6.13
C PHE A 23 8.10 8.84 6.02
N TYR A 24 7.20 8.35 6.87
CA TYR A 24 6.66 7.00 6.74
C TYR A 24 5.93 6.81 5.41
N ALA A 25 5.13 7.81 5.00
CA ALA A 25 4.39 7.77 3.75
C ALA A 25 5.31 8.01 2.55
N SER A 26 6.05 9.13 2.55
CA SER A 26 6.90 9.55 1.43
C SER A 26 8.05 10.47 1.89
N ILE A 27 9.27 10.10 1.50
CA ILE A 27 10.52 10.82 1.84
C ILE A 27 10.50 12.23 1.24
N TRP A 28 10.17 12.37 -0.05
CA TRP A 28 10.14 13.67 -0.74
C TRP A 28 9.19 14.67 -0.08
N SER A 29 8.00 14.21 0.29
CA SER A 29 7.04 15.06 1.01
C SER A 29 7.48 15.34 2.44
N GLY A 30 8.08 14.37 3.13
CA GLY A 30 8.66 14.60 4.46
C GLY A 30 9.71 15.70 4.43
N THR A 31 10.62 15.67 3.45
CA THR A 31 11.65 16.70 3.27
C THR A 31 11.04 18.07 2.97
N ILE A 32 10.15 18.16 1.97
CA ILE A 32 9.51 19.44 1.62
C ILE A 32 8.73 19.99 2.80
N LEU A 33 7.97 19.14 3.51
CA LEU A 33 7.14 19.61 4.60
C LEU A 33 7.94 19.94 5.86
N THR A 34 9.09 19.31 6.08
CA THR A 34 9.94 19.60 7.25
C THR A 34 10.75 20.87 7.02
N PHE A 35 11.39 21.01 5.85
CA PHE A 35 12.29 22.14 5.59
C PHE A 35 11.60 23.35 4.94
N GLY A 36 10.50 23.12 4.21
CA GLY A 36 9.77 24.17 3.48
C GLY A 36 9.39 25.38 4.34
N PRO A 37 8.78 25.21 5.52
CA PRO A 37 8.44 26.33 6.39
C PRO A 37 9.66 27.15 6.84
N PHE A 38 10.78 26.49 7.17
CA PHE A 38 12.01 27.17 7.57
C PHE A 38 12.63 27.95 6.41
N ILE A 39 12.68 27.35 5.22
CA ILE A 39 13.17 28.00 4.01
C ILE A 39 12.31 29.22 3.68
N LEU A 40 10.98 29.10 3.81
CA LEU A 40 10.05 30.21 3.55
C LEU A 40 10.26 31.36 4.54
N VAL A 41 10.33 31.07 5.85
CA VAL A 41 10.58 32.09 6.88
C VAL A 41 11.95 32.75 6.67
N PHE A 42 12.97 31.96 6.35
CA PHE A 42 14.31 32.48 6.06
C PHE A 42 14.29 33.43 4.87
N LEU A 43 13.66 33.05 3.75
CA LEU A 43 13.54 33.90 2.57
C LEU A 43 12.76 35.20 2.84
N LEU A 44 11.66 35.12 3.58
CA LEU A 44 10.83 36.29 3.90
C LEU A 44 11.53 37.28 4.83
N LYS A 45 12.40 36.78 5.72
CA LYS A 45 13.08 37.60 6.74
C LYS A 45 14.53 37.94 6.38
N ALA A 46 15.11 37.29 5.37
CA ALA A 46 16.48 37.53 4.88
C ALA A 46 16.82 39.03 4.69
N PRO A 47 15.94 39.89 4.11
CA PRO A 47 16.26 41.30 3.92
C PRO A 47 16.30 42.08 5.25
N GLN A 48 15.56 41.62 6.26
CA GLN A 48 15.41 42.29 7.55
C GLN A 48 16.63 42.03 8.43
N TYR A 49 17.28 40.87 8.27
CA TYR A 49 18.53 40.54 8.99
C TYR A 49 19.75 41.36 8.52
N ALA A 50 19.68 42.00 7.35
CA ALA A 50 20.76 42.86 6.85
C ALA A 50 20.82 44.23 7.57
N SER A 51 19.73 44.65 8.24
CA SER A 51 19.64 45.90 8.99
C SER A 51 19.95 45.65 10.47
N LEU A 52 21.24 45.67 10.81
CA LEU A 52 21.84 45.17 12.06
C LEU A 52 21.65 46.06 13.32
N GLY A 53 20.62 46.92 13.37
CA GLY A 53 20.50 47.97 14.41
C GLY A 53 20.10 47.48 15.81
N ASP A 54 18.81 47.28 16.09
CA ASP A 54 18.34 47.25 17.48
C ASP A 54 17.10 46.33 17.73
N ALA A 55 16.78 45.40 16.83
CA ALA A 55 15.49 44.68 16.85
C ALA A 55 15.58 43.16 17.08
N ILE A 56 16.64 42.65 17.74
CA ILE A 56 16.81 41.20 17.91
C ILE A 56 15.68 40.60 18.76
N GLU A 57 15.30 41.25 19.86
CA GLU A 57 14.27 40.74 20.78
C GLU A 57 12.88 40.67 20.11
N SER A 58 12.47 41.74 19.42
CA SER A 58 11.18 41.78 18.72
C SER A 58 11.16 40.82 17.53
N THR A 59 12.29 40.61 16.86
CA THR A 59 12.42 39.65 15.77
C THR A 59 12.29 38.22 16.28
N LEU A 60 12.96 37.86 17.38
CA LEU A 60 12.85 36.54 18.00
C LEU A 60 11.42 36.25 18.46
N LEU A 61 10.77 37.21 19.13
CA LEU A 61 9.38 37.08 19.55
C LEU A 61 8.44 36.86 18.34
N THR A 62 8.64 37.62 17.26
CA THR A 62 7.83 37.50 16.04
C THR A 62 8.02 36.14 15.37
N VAL A 63 9.26 35.67 15.23
CA VAL A 63 9.57 34.36 14.65
C VAL A 63 8.98 33.23 15.50
N PHE A 64 9.05 33.33 16.82
CA PHE A 64 8.49 32.34 17.73
C PHE A 64 6.96 32.28 17.64
N THR A 65 6.30 33.45 17.63
CA THR A 65 4.84 33.55 17.55
C THR A 65 4.31 33.00 16.22
N ILE A 66 4.91 33.42 15.10
CA ILE A 66 4.58 32.89 13.77
C ILE A 66 4.90 31.40 13.67
N GLY A 67 6.00 30.95 14.27
CA GLY A 67 6.42 29.55 14.31
C GLY A 67 5.39 28.67 14.99
N ILE A 68 4.91 29.05 16.18
CA ILE A 68 3.85 28.32 16.89
C ILE A 68 2.54 28.32 16.10
N LEU A 69 2.11 29.48 15.59
CA LEU A 69 0.85 29.57 14.84
C LEU A 69 0.90 28.70 13.58
N SER A 70 2.03 28.77 12.87
CA SER A 70 2.29 27.93 11.70
C SER A 70 2.27 26.46 12.09
N PHE A 71 2.93 26.06 13.19
CA PHE A 71 2.96 24.68 13.66
C PHE A 71 1.56 24.11 13.93
N VAL A 72 0.69 24.87 14.60
CA VAL A 72 -0.70 24.45 14.89
C VAL A 72 -1.52 24.25 13.61
N ILE A 73 -1.44 25.19 12.66
CA ILE A 73 -2.17 25.11 11.39
C ILE A 73 -1.58 24.02 10.47
N TYR A 74 -0.27 23.81 10.58
CA TYR A 74 0.46 22.87 9.73
C TYR A 74 0.30 21.42 10.14
N TRP A 75 -0.01 21.17 11.42
CA TRP A 75 -0.25 19.84 11.96
C TRP A 75 -1.35 19.06 11.21
N PRO A 76 -2.58 19.58 11.05
CA PRO A 76 -3.63 18.89 10.28
C PRO A 76 -3.25 18.72 8.81
N PHE A 77 -2.49 19.67 8.23
CA PHE A 77 -2.01 19.55 6.86
C PHE A 77 -1.07 18.35 6.69
N CYS A 78 -0.16 18.11 7.66
CA CYS A 78 0.72 16.94 7.66
C CYS A 78 -0.06 15.63 7.72
N ILE A 79 -1.11 15.56 8.55
CA ILE A 79 -1.97 14.37 8.68
C ILE A 79 -2.68 14.08 7.35
N MET A 80 -3.31 15.10 6.77
CA MET A 80 -4.01 14.97 5.48
C MET A 80 -3.04 14.52 4.37
N TRP A 81 -1.85 15.11 4.32
CA TRP A 81 -0.84 14.79 3.31
C TRP A 81 -0.28 13.37 3.46
N SER A 82 -0.03 12.92 4.69
CA SER A 82 0.42 11.56 4.99
C SER A 82 -0.59 10.50 4.53
N ALA A 83 -1.88 10.75 4.80
CA ALA A 83 -2.97 9.89 4.33
C ALA A 83 -3.00 9.83 2.79
N LEU A 84 -2.97 10.99 2.12
CA LEU A 84 -2.98 11.08 0.65
C LEU A 84 -1.80 10.31 0.03
N MET A 85 -0.59 10.51 0.54
CA MET A 85 0.60 9.84 0.03
C MET A 85 0.56 8.32 0.23
N THR A 86 -0.01 7.86 1.35
CA THR A 86 -0.17 6.42 1.60
C THR A 86 -1.17 5.79 0.63
N VAL A 87 -2.29 6.46 0.35
CA VAL A 87 -3.27 6.00 -0.65
C VAL A 87 -2.64 5.94 -2.04
N ILE A 88 -1.89 6.97 -2.45
CA ILE A 88 -1.19 7.00 -3.74
C ILE A 88 -0.18 5.86 -3.84
N TYR A 89 0.60 5.62 -2.77
CA TYR A 89 1.56 4.53 -2.72
C TYR A 89 0.87 3.16 -2.88
N ASN A 90 -0.18 2.91 -2.09
CA ASN A 90 -0.92 1.65 -2.12
C ASN A 90 -1.59 1.41 -3.49
N ARG A 91 -2.13 2.46 -4.12
CA ARG A 91 -2.68 2.38 -5.49
C ARG A 91 -1.60 1.98 -6.50
N ARG A 92 -0.39 2.55 -6.43
CA ARG A 92 0.73 2.19 -7.33
C ARG A 92 1.19 0.75 -7.11
N VAL A 93 1.33 0.33 -5.86
CA VAL A 93 1.70 -1.05 -5.51
C VAL A 93 0.67 -2.04 -6.01
N ASN A 94 -0.62 -1.77 -5.80
CA ASN A 94 -1.70 -2.64 -6.25
C ASN A 94 -1.69 -2.80 -7.78
N LYS A 95 -1.57 -1.69 -8.53
CA LYS A 95 -1.45 -1.71 -10.00
C LYS A 95 -0.25 -2.54 -10.49
N SER A 96 0.88 -2.48 -9.78
CA SER A 96 2.06 -3.30 -10.09
C SER A 96 1.82 -4.79 -9.83
N ASN A 97 1.14 -5.12 -8.73
CA ASN A 97 0.84 -6.51 -8.38
C ASN A 97 -0.14 -7.14 -9.38
N TYR A 98 -1.15 -6.40 -9.87
CA TYR A 98 -2.04 -6.89 -10.94
C TYR A 98 -1.29 -7.15 -12.25
N ARG A 99 -0.32 -6.30 -12.62
CA ARG A 99 0.51 -6.52 -13.81
C ARG A 99 1.33 -7.80 -13.69
N LEU A 100 1.98 -8.01 -12.53
CA LEU A 100 2.74 -9.21 -12.24
C LEU A 100 1.87 -10.47 -12.25
N ALA A 101 0.69 -10.42 -11.60
CA ALA A 101 -0.26 -11.53 -11.60
C ALA A 101 -0.69 -11.88 -13.02
N ARG A 102 -1.01 -10.87 -13.85
CA ARG A 102 -1.36 -11.08 -15.26
C ARG A 102 -0.22 -11.74 -16.03
N THR A 103 1.02 -11.26 -15.89
CA THR A 103 2.18 -11.86 -16.57
C THR A 103 2.39 -13.31 -16.13
N LEU A 104 2.29 -13.62 -14.84
CA LEU A 104 2.39 -15.00 -14.35
C LEU A 104 1.32 -15.92 -14.95
N THR A 105 0.05 -15.47 -14.97
CA THR A 105 -1.05 -16.23 -15.58
C THR A 105 -1.00 -16.31 -17.10
N THR A 106 -0.21 -15.44 -17.77
CA THR A 106 -0.05 -15.48 -19.24
C THR A 106 1.09 -16.43 -19.64
N VAL A 107 2.05 -16.69 -18.76
CA VAL A 107 3.20 -17.56 -19.02
C VAL A 107 2.89 -19.04 -18.68
N GLU A 108 1.95 -19.32 -17.78
CA GLU A 108 1.29 -20.64 -17.66
C GLU A 108 0.03 -20.66 -18.54
N PRO A 109 0.07 -21.25 -19.75
CA PRO A 109 0.17 -22.70 -19.86
C PRO A 109 1.08 -23.11 -21.04
N VAL A 110 2.40 -22.94 -20.91
CA VAL A 110 3.27 -23.89 -21.61
C VAL A 110 3.02 -25.22 -20.94
N LYS A 111 2.10 -26.00 -21.51
CA LYS A 111 1.97 -27.43 -21.23
C LYS A 111 3.38 -27.96 -21.21
N VAL A 112 3.89 -28.25 -20.02
CA VAL A 112 5.00 -29.19 -19.87
C VAL A 112 4.45 -30.45 -20.51
N GLN A 113 4.78 -30.60 -21.78
CA GLN A 113 4.60 -31.79 -22.56
C GLN A 113 5.48 -32.79 -21.82
N ARG A 114 4.87 -33.42 -20.81
CA ARG A 114 5.38 -34.60 -20.14
C ARG A 114 5.47 -35.63 -21.27
N ASN A 115 6.59 -35.59 -21.98
CA ASN A 115 7.16 -36.73 -22.66
C ASN A 115 7.49 -37.74 -21.56
N THR A 116 6.43 -38.34 -21.02
CA THR A 116 6.53 -39.54 -20.22
C THR A 116 6.81 -40.62 -21.25
N ILE A 117 8.10 -40.80 -21.50
CA ILE A 117 8.65 -41.89 -22.27
C ILE A 117 8.00 -43.17 -21.74
N ARG A 118 7.37 -43.90 -22.67
CA ARG A 118 6.97 -45.30 -22.59
C ARG A 118 7.81 -46.07 -21.55
N LYS A 119 7.18 -46.49 -20.46
CA LYS A 119 7.36 -47.85 -19.96
C LYS A 119 5.98 -48.39 -19.63
N ALA A 120 5.57 -49.36 -20.45
CA ALA A 120 4.40 -50.17 -20.21
C ALA A 120 4.65 -50.98 -18.94
N GLU A 121 3.86 -50.73 -17.92
CA GLU A 121 3.75 -51.58 -16.75
C GLU A 121 2.25 -51.77 -16.47
N PRO A 122 1.74 -53.01 -16.36
CA PRO A 122 0.32 -53.27 -16.25
C PRO A 122 -0.14 -53.00 -14.81
N GLN A 123 -0.59 -51.77 -14.54
CA GLN A 123 -1.21 -51.43 -13.26
C GLN A 123 -2.69 -51.82 -13.24
N LYS A 124 -2.91 -52.96 -12.57
CA LYS A 124 -4.06 -53.37 -11.77
C LYS A 124 -5.00 -52.19 -11.41
N GLN A 125 -6.19 -52.19 -12.00
CA GLN A 125 -7.29 -51.27 -11.68
C GLN A 125 -7.69 -51.41 -10.21
N SER A 126 -7.19 -50.51 -9.38
CA SER A 126 -7.80 -50.18 -8.09
C SER A 126 -8.79 -49.05 -8.36
N ASN A 127 -10.06 -49.41 -8.54
CA ASN A 127 -11.19 -48.48 -8.56
C ASN A 127 -11.35 -47.84 -7.18
N ALA A 128 -10.44 -46.94 -6.82
CA ALA A 128 -10.69 -45.98 -5.75
C ALA A 128 -11.57 -44.89 -6.38
N GLU A 129 -12.86 -44.97 -6.11
CA GLU A 129 -13.88 -44.03 -6.56
C GLU A 129 -13.52 -42.62 -6.09
N VAL A 130 -12.89 -41.85 -6.98
CA VAL A 130 -12.50 -40.46 -6.71
C VAL A 130 -13.79 -39.64 -6.69
N ARG A 131 -14.30 -39.39 -5.49
CA ARG A 131 -15.49 -38.53 -5.30
C ARG A 131 -15.19 -37.14 -5.87
N PRO A 132 -15.92 -36.67 -6.89
CA PRO A 132 -15.74 -35.33 -7.43
C PRO A 132 -16.13 -34.30 -6.37
N LYS A 133 -15.49 -33.13 -6.37
CA LYS A 133 -15.88 -32.04 -5.47
C LYS A 133 -17.33 -31.65 -5.74
N ILE A 134 -18.09 -31.42 -4.67
CA ILE A 134 -19.54 -31.21 -4.73
C ILE A 134 -19.93 -30.03 -5.66
N GLY A 135 -19.13 -28.97 -5.67
CA GLY A 135 -19.37 -27.81 -6.54
C GLY A 135 -19.19 -28.11 -8.03
N ASP A 136 -18.22 -28.96 -8.38
CA ASP A 136 -18.02 -29.37 -9.78
C ASP A 136 -19.15 -30.30 -10.23
N TRP A 137 -19.59 -31.22 -9.37
CA TRP A 137 -20.72 -32.10 -9.67
C TRP A 137 -22.04 -31.35 -9.84
N LEU A 138 -22.34 -30.37 -8.98
CA LEU A 138 -23.55 -29.55 -9.09
C LEU A 138 -23.54 -28.67 -10.33
N ARG A 139 -22.36 -28.20 -10.77
CA ARG A 139 -22.23 -27.45 -12.02
C ARG A 139 -22.59 -28.29 -13.23
N ASP A 140 -22.22 -29.57 -13.22
CA ASP A 140 -22.47 -30.49 -14.33
C ASP A 140 -23.88 -31.10 -14.28
N ASN A 141 -24.63 -30.92 -13.18
CA ASN A 141 -25.98 -31.44 -12.96
C ASN A 141 -26.97 -30.33 -12.53
N PRO A 142 -27.29 -29.36 -13.40
CA PRO A 142 -28.21 -28.28 -13.06
C PRO A 142 -29.60 -28.82 -12.74
N GLY A 143 -30.16 -28.40 -11.60
CA GLY A 143 -31.46 -28.86 -11.10
C GLY A 143 -31.38 -30.05 -10.12
N LYS A 144 -30.19 -30.61 -9.90
CA LYS A 144 -29.95 -31.57 -8.82
C LYS A 144 -29.61 -30.85 -7.51
N THR A 145 -30.03 -31.45 -6.40
CA THR A 145 -29.83 -30.91 -5.06
C THR A 145 -28.62 -31.56 -4.38
N MET A 146 -28.21 -31.01 -3.24
CA MET A 146 -27.14 -31.59 -2.42
C MET A 146 -27.48 -33.01 -1.92
N GLN A 147 -28.77 -33.32 -1.77
CA GLN A 147 -29.24 -34.64 -1.37
C GLN A 147 -29.00 -35.69 -2.47
N ASP A 148 -29.17 -35.32 -3.75
CA ASP A 148 -28.88 -36.18 -4.90
C ASP A 148 -27.39 -36.53 -5.02
N TYR A 149 -26.50 -35.61 -4.62
CA TYR A 149 -25.06 -35.87 -4.58
C TYR A 149 -24.73 -36.97 -3.57
N HIS A 150 -25.27 -36.86 -2.34
CA HIS A 150 -25.01 -37.84 -1.28
C HIS A 150 -25.61 -39.21 -1.57
N SER A 151 -26.71 -39.29 -2.34
CA SER A 151 -27.25 -40.58 -2.77
C SER A 151 -26.39 -41.28 -3.84
N ASN A 152 -25.70 -40.51 -4.69
CA ASN A 152 -24.89 -41.07 -5.78
C ASN A 152 -23.48 -41.48 -5.35
N PHE A 153 -22.95 -40.87 -4.31
CA PHE A 153 -21.61 -41.16 -3.80
C PHE A 153 -21.67 -41.63 -2.35
N LYS A 154 -22.52 -42.60 -2.02
CA LYS A 154 -22.62 -43.11 -0.66
C LYS A 154 -21.55 -44.16 -0.37
#